data_AF-A0A2V9XVK7-F1
#
_entry.id   AF-A0A2V9XVK7-F1
#
_cell.length_a   1.000
_cell.length_b   1.000
_cell.length_c   1.000
_cell.angle_alpha   90.00
_cell.angle_beta   90.00
_cell.angle_gamma   90.00
#
_symmetry.space_group_name_H-M   'P 1'
#
loop_
_entity.id
_entity.type
_entity.pdbx_description
1 polymer ?
#
loop_
_entity_poly.entity_id
_entity_poly.type
_entity_poly.pdbx_seq_one_letter_code
_entity_poly.pdbx_strand_id
1 'polypeptide(L)'
;SAYYCSPWEEAAGFSYDGSGDFVSTMMARCEGTNIEILDRIFLPHSLGSFYTMICEFIGYTKYGDEGKVMGLAPYGKHTYCGQIGEIIGLKNGSFQLDLNYFKPLGSNQGVQIQPDGTVILARHFSERMAKLFGEPREPHTKITQREMDLAFGMQHHF
;
A
#
# COMPACT_ATOMS: atom_id res chain seq x y z
N SER A 1 15.61 -5.95 -13.32
CA SER A 1 15.21 -4.90 -14.29
C SER A 1 15.77 -3.53 -13.92
N ALA A 2 15.92 -3.17 -12.65
CA ALA A 2 16.47 -1.86 -12.25
C ALA A 2 18.01 -1.81 -12.28
N TYR A 3 18.69 -2.56 -11.40
CA TYR A 3 20.13 -2.44 -11.18
C TYR A 3 21.00 -2.62 -12.44
N TYR A 4 20.86 -3.73 -13.17
CA TYR A 4 21.67 -3.97 -14.38
C TYR A 4 21.40 -2.99 -15.54
N CYS A 5 20.31 -2.24 -15.49
CA CYS A 5 20.00 -1.19 -16.45
C CYS A 5 20.40 0.20 -15.96
N SER A 6 20.90 0.31 -14.72
CA SER A 6 21.40 1.54 -14.13
C SER A 6 22.88 1.74 -14.47
N PRO A 7 23.40 2.98 -14.46
CA PRO A 7 24.81 3.27 -14.72
C PRO A 7 25.74 2.99 -13.51
N TRP A 8 25.25 2.33 -12.45
CA TRP A 8 25.94 2.21 -11.17
C TRP A 8 26.63 0.84 -11.05
N GLU A 9 27.90 0.82 -10.66
CA GLU A 9 28.63 -0.42 -10.38
C GLU A 9 28.26 -1.01 -9.01
N GLU A 10 27.84 -0.17 -8.07
CA GLU A 10 27.36 -0.56 -6.73
C GLU A 10 26.10 0.23 -6.37
N ALA A 11 25.10 -0.45 -5.80
CA ALA A 11 23.85 0.18 -5.40
C ALA A 11 23.15 -0.57 -4.26
N ALA A 12 22.39 0.17 -3.44
CA ALA A 12 21.36 -0.40 -2.59
C ALA A 12 20.10 -0.68 -3.44
N GLY A 13 19.65 -1.93 -3.45
CA GLY A 13 18.45 -2.37 -4.14
C GLY A 13 17.27 -2.44 -3.19
N PHE A 14 16.14 -1.83 -3.57
CA PHE A 14 14.88 -1.98 -2.87
C PHE A 14 13.78 -2.36 -3.87
N SER A 15 12.98 -3.33 -3.49
CA SER A 15 11.76 -3.69 -4.21
C SER A 15 10.62 -3.70 -3.20
N TYR A 16 9.57 -2.94 -3.50
CA TYR A 16 8.31 -2.91 -2.76
C TYR A 16 7.20 -3.28 -3.72
N ASP A 17 6.42 -4.31 -3.39
CA ASP A 17 5.36 -4.83 -4.24
C ASP A 17 4.14 -5.21 -3.40
N GLY A 18 2.98 -5.33 -4.04
CA GLY A 18 1.77 -5.87 -3.42
C GLY A 18 2.01 -7.28 -2.90
N SER A 19 2.50 -8.17 -3.76
CA SER A 19 2.96 -9.52 -3.42
C SER A 19 3.71 -10.17 -4.59
N GLY A 20 4.98 -10.53 -4.40
CA GLY A 20 5.69 -11.53 -5.20
C GLY A 20 5.45 -12.96 -4.66
N ASP A 21 6.47 -13.82 -4.68
CA ASP A 21 6.50 -15.14 -4.03
C ASP A 21 6.41 -15.02 -2.49
N PHE A 22 5.26 -14.56 -1.98
CA PHE A 22 4.96 -14.23 -0.58
C PHE A 22 5.85 -13.14 0.05
N VAL A 23 6.71 -12.50 -0.73
CA VAL A 23 7.56 -11.37 -0.34
C VAL A 23 6.92 -10.09 -0.86
N SER A 24 6.73 -9.12 0.04
CA SER A 24 6.21 -7.78 -0.29
C SER A 24 7.32 -6.74 -0.37
N THR A 25 8.46 -6.99 0.29
CA THR A 25 9.60 -6.09 0.26
C THR A 25 10.89 -6.88 0.27
N MET A 26 11.86 -6.42 -0.51
CA MET A 26 13.18 -7.01 -0.60
C MET A 26 14.24 -5.91 -0.59
N MET A 27 15.24 -6.08 0.28
CA MET A 27 16.41 -5.22 0.38
C MET A 27 17.62 -6.00 -0.10
N ALA A 28 18.42 -5.41 -0.97
CA ALA A 28 19.53 -6.09 -1.62
C ALA A 28 20.76 -5.20 -1.71
N ARG A 29 21.92 -5.85 -1.70
CA ARG A 29 23.19 -5.26 -2.11
C ARG A 29 23.47 -5.67 -3.54
N CYS A 30 23.68 -4.69 -4.40
CA CYS A 30 23.91 -4.88 -5.83
C CYS A 30 25.34 -4.45 -6.15
N GLU A 31 26.20 -5.37 -6.58
CA GLU A 31 27.62 -5.09 -6.88
C GLU A 31 28.08 -5.91 -8.10
N GLY A 32 28.62 -5.23 -9.11
CA GLY A 32 28.97 -5.83 -10.40
C GLY A 32 27.82 -6.61 -11.05
N THR A 33 27.95 -7.94 -11.10
CA THR A 33 26.95 -8.86 -11.66
C THR A 33 26.19 -9.64 -10.59
N ASN A 34 26.29 -9.22 -9.32
CA ASN A 34 25.69 -9.89 -8.18
C ASN A 34 24.57 -9.04 -7.56
N ILE A 35 23.49 -9.70 -7.18
CA ILE A 35 22.43 -9.13 -6.35
C ILE A 35 22.27 -10.06 -5.16
N GLU A 36 22.75 -9.63 -4.01
CA GLU A 36 22.64 -10.34 -2.74
C GLU A 36 21.43 -9.83 -1.96
N ILE A 37 20.50 -10.72 -1.60
CA ILE A 37 19.35 -10.35 -0.80
C ILE A 37 19.76 -10.28 0.67
N LEU A 38 19.64 -9.09 1.26
CA LEU A 38 19.99 -8.82 2.65
C LEU A 38 18.81 -9.02 3.60
N ASP A 39 17.60 -8.62 3.18
CA ASP A 39 16.40 -8.77 3.99
C ASP A 39 15.13 -8.91 3.14
N ARG A 40 14.09 -9.48 3.74
CA ARG A 40 12.77 -9.68 3.15
C ARG A 40 11.68 -9.41 4.17
N ILE A 41 10.63 -8.73 3.71
CA ILE A 41 9.36 -8.65 4.45
C ILE A 41 8.36 -9.52 3.72
N PHE A 42 7.75 -10.42 4.46
CA PHE A 42 6.78 -11.37 3.95
C PHE A 42 5.35 -10.87 4.19
N LEU A 43 4.42 -11.39 3.40
CA LEU A 43 3.01 -11.29 3.71
C LEU A 43 2.73 -11.80 5.13
N PRO A 44 1.74 -11.22 5.84
CA PRO A 44 0.77 -10.23 5.36
C PRO A 44 1.22 -8.76 5.48
N HIS A 45 2.49 -8.47 5.81
CA HIS A 45 2.98 -7.09 5.92
C HIS A 45 3.38 -6.59 4.53
N SER A 46 2.55 -5.78 3.88
CA SER A 46 2.79 -5.26 2.53
C SER A 46 2.42 -3.79 2.41
N LEU A 47 3.38 -2.95 2.01
CA LEU A 47 3.10 -1.54 1.73
C LEU A 47 2.11 -1.41 0.56
N GLY A 48 2.19 -2.28 -0.45
CA GLY A 48 1.22 -2.32 -1.53
C GLY A 48 -0.19 -2.58 -1.00
N SER A 49 -0.37 -3.60 -0.15
CA SER A 49 -1.69 -3.87 0.46
C SER A 49 -2.20 -2.74 1.36
N PHE A 50 -1.31 -2.07 2.09
CA PHE A 50 -1.67 -0.88 2.87
C PHE A 50 -2.14 0.26 1.98
N TYR A 51 -1.43 0.53 0.88
CA TYR A 51 -1.81 1.56 -0.09
C TYR A 51 -3.17 1.25 -0.73
N THR A 52 -3.33 0.02 -1.23
CA THR A 52 -4.59 -0.45 -1.83
C THR A 52 -5.75 -0.36 -0.84
N MET A 53 -5.55 -0.70 0.42
CA MET A 53 -6.59 -0.58 1.46
C MET A 53 -7.08 0.87 1.60
N ILE A 54 -6.17 1.85 1.62
CA ILE A 54 -6.55 3.28 1.70
C ILE A 54 -7.27 3.72 0.43
N CYS A 55 -6.77 3.34 -0.75
CA CYS A 55 -7.44 3.62 -2.04
C CYS A 55 -8.89 3.14 -2.03
N GLU A 56 -9.11 1.87 -1.68
CA GLU A 56 -10.43 1.28 -1.62
C GLU A 56 -11.33 2.01 -0.61
N PHE A 57 -10.79 2.31 0.57
CA PHE A 57 -11.56 2.94 1.64
C PHE A 57 -12.05 4.35 1.28
N ILE A 58 -11.26 5.10 0.50
CA ILE A 58 -11.66 6.43 0.01
C ILE A 58 -12.37 6.37 -1.36
N GLY A 59 -12.75 5.18 -1.83
CA GLY A 59 -13.62 4.98 -2.99
C GLY A 59 -12.90 4.89 -4.34
N TYR A 60 -11.62 4.53 -4.35
CA TYR A 60 -10.87 4.14 -5.54
C TYR A 60 -10.65 2.62 -5.55
N THR A 61 -11.53 1.90 -6.22
CA THR A 61 -11.59 0.43 -6.16
C THR A 61 -11.00 -0.25 -7.39
N LYS A 62 -10.53 0.51 -8.38
CA LYS A 62 -9.89 -0.05 -9.59
C LYS A 62 -8.40 -0.21 -9.36
N TYR A 63 -7.87 -1.35 -9.78
CA TYR A 63 -6.42 -1.55 -9.87
C TYR A 63 -5.80 -0.47 -10.78
N GLY A 64 -4.77 0.23 -10.31
CA GLY A 64 -4.13 1.34 -11.03
C GLY A 64 -4.64 2.74 -10.66
N ASP A 65 -5.66 2.86 -9.79
CA ASP A 65 -6.11 4.16 -9.28
C ASP A 65 -5.17 4.76 -8.22
N GLU A 66 -4.13 4.04 -7.79
CA GLU A 66 -3.15 4.49 -6.79
C GLU A 66 -2.52 5.84 -7.18
N GLY A 67 -2.22 6.04 -8.46
CA GLY A 67 -1.70 7.30 -8.97
C GLY A 67 -2.64 8.50 -8.77
N LYS A 68 -3.97 8.27 -8.76
CA LYS A 68 -4.96 9.32 -8.46
C LYS A 68 -4.95 9.68 -6.98
N VAL A 69 -4.80 8.69 -6.11
CA VAL A 69 -4.70 8.90 -4.66
C VAL A 69 -3.41 9.63 -4.30
N MET A 70 -2.29 9.30 -4.95
CA MET A 70 -1.06 10.08 -4.87
C MET A 70 -1.27 11.55 -5.29
N GLY A 71 -1.96 11.79 -6.40
CA GLY A 71 -2.31 13.15 -6.84
C GLY A 71 -3.30 13.88 -5.92
N LEU A 72 -4.07 13.15 -5.11
CA LEU A 72 -5.00 13.71 -4.14
C LEU A 72 -4.30 14.15 -2.85
N ALA A 73 -3.22 13.49 -2.47
CA ALA A 73 -2.52 13.72 -1.21
C ALA A 73 -2.09 15.18 -0.95
N PRO A 74 -1.59 15.97 -1.93
CA PRO A 74 -1.20 17.37 -1.70
C PRO A 74 -2.33 18.30 -1.26
N TYR A 75 -3.60 17.90 -1.44
CA TYR A 75 -4.77 18.67 -1.00
C TYR A 75 -5.20 18.34 0.43
N GLY A 76 -4.60 17.33 1.05
CA GLY A 76 -4.88 16.92 2.42
C GLY A 76 -4.12 17.75 3.46
N LYS A 77 -4.50 17.51 4.71
CA LYS A 77 -3.91 18.09 5.91
C LYS A 77 -3.39 16.99 6.82
N HIS A 78 -2.52 17.37 7.75
CA HIS A 78 -1.93 16.49 8.77
C HIS A 78 -2.95 16.13 9.88
N THR A 79 -4.15 15.68 9.49
CA THR A 79 -5.28 15.37 10.38
C THR A 79 -5.24 13.93 10.90
N TYR A 80 -4.82 12.98 10.04
CA TYR A 80 -4.85 11.54 10.35
C TYR A 80 -3.48 10.88 10.40
N CYS A 81 -2.38 11.64 10.34
CA CYS A 81 -1.03 11.07 10.34
C CYS A 81 -0.73 10.28 11.61
N GLY A 82 -1.20 10.73 12.79
CA GLY A 82 -1.05 9.97 14.02
C GLY A 82 -1.73 8.61 13.94
N GLN A 83 -3.01 8.60 13.58
CA GLN A 83 -3.83 7.39 13.45
C GLN A 83 -3.30 6.44 12.37
N ILE A 84 -2.81 6.97 11.24
CA ILE A 84 -2.20 6.14 10.20
C ILE A 84 -0.89 5.54 10.68
N GLY A 85 -0.09 6.26 11.47
CA GLY A 85 1.14 5.74 12.08
C GLY A 85 0.89 4.61 13.10
N GLU A 86 -0.33 4.47 13.62
CA GLU A 86 -0.73 3.31 14.43
C GLU A 86 -1.04 2.08 13.56
N ILE A 87 -1.45 2.28 12.31
CA ILE A 87 -1.75 1.21 11.34
C ILE A 87 -0.46 0.69 10.69
N ILE A 88 0.49 1.58 10.41
CA ILE A 88 1.80 1.26 9.87
C ILE A 88 2.89 1.90 10.72
N GLY A 89 3.73 1.06 11.34
CA GLY A 89 4.80 1.51 12.21
C GLY A 89 6.11 0.78 11.96
N LEU A 90 7.21 1.31 12.51
CA LEU A 90 8.51 0.65 12.46
C LEU A 90 8.71 -0.25 13.69
N LYS A 91 9.18 -1.47 13.45
CA LYS A 91 9.57 -2.42 14.49
C LYS A 91 10.84 -3.14 14.09
N ASN A 92 11.86 -3.07 14.94
CA ASN A 92 13.16 -3.72 14.74
C ASN A 92 13.82 -3.38 13.39
N GLY A 93 13.65 -2.15 12.89
CA GLY A 93 14.27 -1.69 11.64
C GLY A 93 13.45 -1.94 10.37
N SER A 94 12.31 -2.62 10.47
CA SER A 94 11.40 -2.88 9.34
C SER A 94 9.99 -2.38 9.63
N PHE A 95 9.18 -2.13 8.61
CA PHE A 95 7.79 -1.75 8.83
C PHE A 95 6.96 -2.97 9.26
N GLN A 96 5.92 -2.72 10.04
CA GLN A 96 4.91 -3.68 10.42
C GLN A 96 3.53 -3.04 10.35
N LEU A 97 2.57 -3.79 9.80
CA LEU A 97 1.16 -3.39 9.75
C LEU A 97 0.39 -3.93 10.96
N ASP A 98 -0.51 -3.13 11.53
CA ASP A 98 -1.57 -3.64 12.41
C ASP A 98 -2.64 -4.34 11.56
N LEU A 99 -2.52 -5.66 11.49
CA LEU A 99 -3.39 -6.53 10.71
C LEU A 99 -4.86 -6.49 11.15
N ASN A 100 -5.18 -5.92 12.33
CA ASN A 100 -6.56 -5.76 12.76
C ASN A 100 -7.36 -4.76 11.90
N TYR A 101 -6.68 -3.87 11.16
CA TYR A 101 -7.31 -2.95 10.21
C TYR A 101 -7.57 -3.59 8.84
N PHE A 102 -7.05 -4.79 8.62
CA PHE A 102 -7.16 -5.52 7.37
C PHE A 102 -8.11 -6.71 7.50
N LYS A 103 -8.72 -7.11 6.40
CA LYS A 103 -9.33 -8.45 6.31
C LYS A 103 -8.22 -9.51 6.28
N PRO A 104 -8.39 -10.65 6.96
CA PRO A 104 -7.38 -11.71 6.93
C PRO A 104 -7.06 -12.13 5.49
N LEU A 105 -5.77 -12.32 5.19
CA LEU A 105 -5.32 -12.79 3.88
C LEU A 105 -6.04 -14.11 3.54
N GLY A 106 -6.65 -14.18 2.35
CA GLY A 106 -7.41 -15.35 1.90
C GLY A 106 -8.84 -15.47 2.42
N SER A 107 -9.30 -14.60 3.34
CA SER A 107 -10.70 -14.59 3.82
C SER A 107 -11.70 -13.97 2.85
N ASN A 108 -11.21 -13.14 1.92
CA ASN A 108 -11.95 -12.54 0.81
C ASN A 108 -11.16 -12.84 -0.47
N GLN A 109 -11.34 -14.03 -1.05
CA GLN A 109 -10.69 -14.34 -2.32
C GLN A 109 -11.39 -13.59 -3.46
N GLY A 110 -10.60 -12.85 -4.24
CA GLY A 110 -11.01 -12.47 -5.59
C GLY A 110 -10.35 -11.20 -6.08
N VAL A 111 -9.23 -11.35 -6.79
CA VAL A 111 -9.04 -10.55 -8.00
C VAL A 111 -10.09 -11.08 -8.98
N GLN A 112 -11.12 -10.30 -9.24
CA GLN A 112 -12.08 -10.62 -10.30
C GLN A 112 -11.67 -9.88 -11.56
N ILE A 113 -11.31 -10.64 -12.60
CA ILE A 113 -11.04 -10.09 -13.92
C ILE A 113 -12.36 -10.11 -14.69
N GLN A 114 -12.87 -8.93 -14.99
CA GLN A 114 -14.04 -8.77 -15.84
C GLN A 114 -13.70 -9.10 -17.30
N PRO A 115 -14.70 -9.43 -18.15
CA PRO A 115 -14.46 -9.72 -19.57
C PRO A 115 -13.79 -8.59 -20.36
N ASP A 116 -13.89 -7.36 -19.88
CA ASP A 116 -13.25 -6.17 -20.46
C ASP A 116 -11.79 -5.97 -19.99
N GLY A 117 -11.27 -6.89 -19.16
CA GLY A 117 -9.93 -6.84 -18.58
C GLY A 117 -9.83 -6.04 -17.27
N THR A 118 -10.93 -5.47 -16.76
CA THR A 118 -10.92 -4.70 -15.51
C THR A 118 -10.73 -5.64 -14.32
N VAL A 119 -9.78 -5.30 -13.45
CA VAL A 119 -9.56 -5.98 -12.17
C VAL A 119 -10.37 -5.30 -11.07
N ILE A 120 -11.26 -6.07 -10.43
CA ILE A 120 -11.91 -5.71 -9.17
C ILE A 120 -11.22 -6.45 -8.04
N LEU A 121 -10.81 -5.71 -7.02
CA LEU A 121 -10.25 -6.26 -5.80
C LEU A 121 -11.34 -6.48 -4.75
N ALA A 122 -11.26 -7.60 -4.04
CA ALA A 122 -12.07 -7.82 -2.86
C ALA A 122 -11.62 -6.87 -1.73
N ARG A 123 -12.58 -6.43 -0.92
CA ARG A 123 -12.37 -5.46 0.17
C ARG A 123 -11.19 -5.85 1.08
N HIS A 124 -10.20 -4.96 1.20
CA HIS A 124 -9.00 -5.16 2.01
C HIS A 124 -9.11 -4.67 3.45
N PHE A 125 -10.01 -3.72 3.75
CA PHE A 125 -10.15 -3.15 5.09
C PHE A 125 -11.15 -3.91 5.99
N SER A 126 -10.88 -3.90 7.29
CA SER A 126 -11.77 -4.38 8.34
C SER A 126 -12.74 -3.31 8.81
N GLU A 127 -13.70 -3.68 9.66
CA GLU A 127 -14.63 -2.73 10.29
C GLU A 127 -13.92 -1.71 11.21
N ARG A 128 -12.67 -1.96 11.61
CA ARG A 128 -11.89 -0.99 12.39
C ARG A 128 -11.59 0.29 11.60
N MET A 129 -11.40 0.19 10.29
CA MET A 129 -11.23 1.36 9.44
C MET A 129 -12.48 2.25 9.48
N ALA A 130 -13.67 1.66 9.35
CA ALA A 130 -14.93 2.39 9.44
C ALA A 130 -15.15 3.01 10.83
N LYS A 131 -14.78 2.30 11.90
CA LYS A 131 -14.86 2.83 13.27
C LYS A 131 -13.92 4.01 13.51
N LEU A 132 -12.73 4.00 12.90
CA LEU A 132 -11.72 5.02 13.13
C LEU A 132 -11.91 6.26 12.25
N PHE A 133 -12.34 6.06 10.99
CA PHE A 133 -12.39 7.12 9.98
C PHE A 133 -13.81 7.38 9.43
N GLY A 134 -14.83 6.69 9.94
CA GLY A 134 -16.21 6.73 9.43
C GLY A 134 -16.42 5.83 8.21
N GLU A 135 -17.64 5.80 7.67
CA GLU A 135 -17.98 4.87 6.57
C GLU A 135 -17.10 5.06 5.32
N PRO A 136 -16.75 3.97 4.61
CA PRO A 136 -15.99 4.05 3.37
C PRO A 136 -16.73 4.92 2.35
N ARG A 137 -15.99 5.63 1.52
CA ARG A 137 -16.60 6.49 0.51
C ARG A 137 -17.13 5.65 -0.65
N GLU A 138 -18.38 5.90 -1.03
CA GLU A 138 -18.96 5.35 -2.26
C GLU A 138 -18.25 5.93 -3.52
N PRO A 139 -17.85 5.08 -4.49
CA PRO A 139 -17.24 5.55 -5.73
C PRO A 139 -18.07 6.61 -6.46
N HIS A 140 -17.39 7.53 -7.17
CA HIS A 140 -18.01 8.61 -7.95
C HIS A 140 -18.84 9.64 -7.16
N THR A 141 -18.86 9.58 -5.83
CA THR A 141 -19.45 10.64 -4.99
C THR A 141 -18.48 11.81 -4.79
N LYS A 142 -18.91 12.88 -4.12
CA LYS A 142 -18.04 14.02 -3.82
C LYS A 142 -16.84 13.58 -2.97
N ILE A 143 -15.63 13.96 -3.37
CA ILE A 143 -14.43 13.81 -2.53
C ILE A 143 -14.44 14.93 -1.50
N THR A 144 -14.31 14.59 -0.22
CA THR A 144 -14.30 15.55 0.89
C THR A 144 -12.89 15.71 1.46
N GLN A 145 -12.73 16.65 2.40
CA GLN A 145 -11.44 16.84 3.09
C GLN A 145 -10.98 15.56 3.80
N ARG A 146 -11.91 14.71 4.26
CA ARG A 146 -11.57 13.45 4.92
C ARG A 146 -10.74 12.55 4.01
N GLU A 147 -11.17 12.35 2.76
CA GLU A 147 -10.45 11.50 1.81
C GLU A 147 -9.10 12.10 1.41
N MET A 148 -9.02 13.43 1.30
CA MET A 148 -7.77 14.14 1.05
C MET A 148 -6.79 13.98 2.21
N ASP A 149 -7.26 14.09 3.45
CA ASP A 149 -6.46 13.94 4.67
C ASP A 149 -5.99 12.49 4.87
N LEU A 150 -6.82 11.49 4.48
CA LEU A 150 -6.42 10.08 4.49
C LEU A 150 -5.36 9.79 3.42
N ALA A 151 -5.52 10.32 2.20
CA ALA A 151 -4.51 10.20 1.15
C ALA A 151 -3.19 10.87 1.55
N PHE A 152 -3.25 12.07 2.15
CA PHE A 152 -2.10 12.76 2.70
C PHE A 152 -1.43 11.95 3.81
N GLY A 153 -2.22 11.47 4.78
CA GLY A 153 -1.66 10.74 5.91
C GLY A 153 -0.99 9.44 5.49
N MET A 154 -1.54 8.72 4.51
CA MET A 154 -0.87 7.56 3.92
C MET A 154 0.47 7.97 3.28
N GLN A 155 0.48 8.96 2.38
CA GLN A 155 1.70 9.40 1.70
C GLN A 155 2.76 9.99 2.64
N HIS A 156 2.36 10.56 3.77
CA HIS A 156 3.27 11.07 4.79
C HIS A 156 4.11 9.97 5.46
N HIS A 157 3.61 8.73 5.47
CA HIS A 157 4.27 7.56 6.05
C HIS A 157 4.93 6.65 5.00
N PHE A 158 4.90 7.04 3.72
CA PHE A 158 5.59 6.37 2.61
C PHE A 158 6.98 6.97 2.35
#